data_AF-A0A7J4MCI7-F1
#
_entry.id   AF-A0A7J4MCI7-F1
#
_cell.length_a   1.000
_cell.length_b   1.000
_cell.length_c   1.000
_cell.angle_alpha   90.00
_cell.angle_beta   90.00
_cell.angle_gamma   90.00
#
_symmetry.space_group_name_H-M   'P 1'
#
loop_
_entity.id
_entity.type
_entity.pdbx_description
1 polymer ?
#
loop_
_entity_poly.entity_id
_entity_poly.type
_entity_poly.pdbx_seq_one_letter_code
_entity_poly.pdbx_strand_id
1 'polypeptide(L)'
;LNHPLLDVDVTGATGALVHVTGGPYMTLDAANQVVRLLTSRIKEDANVIIGARQDPAFGDTIKVMAIFTGVGGDEMREPKVEIDQLAEALSLRPNAARNHHTSRGEAAPRDFHRFD
;
A
#
# COMPACT_ATOMS: atom_id res chain seq x y z
N LEU A 1 22.96 12.98 -6.48
CA LEU A 1 22.48 11.94 -5.53
C LEU A 1 22.89 10.58 -6.08
N ASN A 2 24.10 10.13 -5.77
CA ASN A 2 24.59 8.81 -6.20
C ASN A 2 25.05 8.09 -4.94
N HIS A 3 24.17 7.28 -4.34
CA HIS A 3 24.46 6.49 -3.14
C HIS A 3 24.09 5.03 -3.45
N PRO A 4 24.94 4.03 -3.16
CA PRO A 4 24.70 2.63 -3.55
C PRO A 4 23.40 2.02 -2.98
N LEU A 5 22.86 2.57 -1.89
CA LEU A 5 21.56 2.18 -1.31
C LEU A 5 20.35 2.91 -1.92
N LEU A 6 20.57 3.84 -2.86
CA LEU A 6 19.56 4.66 -3.54
C LEU A 6 19.32 4.22 -4.99
N ASP A 7 19.74 3.00 -5.36
CA ASP A 7 19.42 2.37 -6.65
C ASP A 7 17.95 1.89 -6.71
N VAL A 8 17.08 2.63 -6.01
CA VAL A 8 15.64 2.39 -5.85
C VAL A 8 14.95 3.66 -6.31
N ASP A 9 13.98 3.52 -7.20
CA ASP A 9 13.16 4.64 -7.64
C ASP A 9 12.31 5.16 -6.47
N VAL A 10 12.55 6.42 -6.09
CA VAL A 10 11.84 7.12 -5.01
C VAL A 10 10.73 8.04 -5.53
N THR A 11 10.50 8.10 -6.84
CA THR A 11 9.53 9.03 -7.44
C THR A 11 8.10 8.84 -6.95
N GLY A 12 7.72 7.59 -6.66
CA GLY A 12 6.41 7.26 -6.10
C GLY A 12 6.23 7.56 -4.61
N ALA A 13 7.30 7.94 -3.88
CA ALA A 13 7.23 8.09 -2.42
C ALA A 13 6.19 9.14 -2.00
N THR A 14 5.25 8.72 -1.14
CA THR A 14 4.19 9.57 -0.57
C THR A 14 4.60 10.20 0.75
N GLY A 15 5.75 9.81 1.30
CA GLY A 15 6.28 10.40 2.51
C GLY A 15 7.80 10.30 2.61
N ALA A 16 8.38 11.21 3.39
CA ALA A 16 9.79 11.20 3.72
C ALA A 16 10.05 11.71 5.14
N LEU A 17 11.03 11.11 5.80
CA LEU A 17 11.66 11.66 7.01
C LEU A 17 13.11 12.01 6.67
N VAL A 18 13.46 13.29 6.76
CA VAL A 18 14.81 13.77 6.53
C VAL A 18 15.36 14.36 7.82
N HIS A 19 16.48 13.83 8.29
CA HIS A 19 17.20 14.35 9.45
C HIS A 19 18.59 14.80 9.04
N VAL A 20 18.92 16.05 9.35
CA VAL A 20 20.23 16.63 9.09
C VAL A 20 20.94 16.89 10.43
N THR A 21 22.14 16.36 10.57
CA THR A 21 23.03 16.67 11.69
C THR A 21 24.29 17.33 11.15
N GLY A 22 24.66 18.48 11.69
CA GLY A 22 25.87 19.18 11.30
C GLY A 22 26.53 19.86 12.48
N GLY A 23 27.75 20.34 12.27
CA GLY A 23 28.49 21.04 13.30
C GLY A 23 28.02 22.47 13.60
N PRO A 24 28.79 23.22 14.40
CA PRO A 24 28.40 24.53 14.94
C PRO A 24 28.10 25.61 13.89
N TYR A 25 28.54 25.40 12.66
CA TYR A 25 28.37 26.33 11.54
C TYR A 25 27.24 25.94 10.58
N MET A 26 26.57 24.81 10.81
CA MET A 26 25.42 24.43 9.99
C MET A 26 24.25 25.40 10.25
N THR A 27 23.85 26.11 9.20
CA THR A 27 22.69 27.00 9.24
C THR A 27 21.40 26.23 8.93
N LEU A 28 20.27 26.79 9.34
CA LEU A 28 18.96 26.26 8.95
C LEU A 28 18.78 26.28 7.43
N ASP A 29 19.31 27.29 6.73
CA ASP A 29 19.24 27.35 5.27
C ASP A 29 20.03 26.21 4.61
N ALA A 30 21.23 25.89 5.12
CA ALA A 30 22.00 24.75 4.65
C ALA A 30 21.23 23.42 4.84
N ALA A 31 20.61 23.23 6.00
CA ALA A 31 19.76 22.05 6.25
C ALA A 31 18.56 22.01 5.28
N ASN A 32 17.90 23.14 5.05
CA ASN A 32 16.78 23.25 4.11
C ASN A 32 17.19 22.98 2.66
N GLN A 33 18.38 23.42 2.23
CA GLN A 33 18.91 23.12 0.90
C GLN A 33 19.06 21.60 0.69
N VAL A 34 19.58 20.89 1.68
CA VAL A 34 19.72 19.43 1.64
C VAL A 34 18.35 18.75 1.53
N VAL A 35 17.36 19.18 2.34
CA VAL A 35 16.00 18.64 2.28
C VAL A 35 15.40 18.84 0.88
N ARG A 36 15.44 20.07 0.35
CA ARG A 36 14.90 20.38 -0.99
C ARG A 36 15.52 19.50 -2.06
N LEU A 37 16.83 19.26 -1.98
CA LEU A 37 17.53 18.40 -2.95
C LEU A 37 17.03 16.95 -2.86
N LEU A 38 16.86 16.41 -1.65
CA LEU A 38 16.40 15.04 -1.43
C LEU A 38 14.93 14.82 -1.82
N THR A 39 14.08 15.80 -1.55
CA THR A 39 12.64 15.69 -1.83
C THR A 39 12.26 16.20 -3.23
N SER A 40 13.20 16.73 -4.01
CA SER A 40 12.94 17.19 -5.38
C SER A 40 12.45 16.09 -6.34
N ARG A 41 12.64 14.82 -5.96
CA ARG A 41 12.33 13.67 -6.79
C ARG A 41 11.14 12.86 -6.31
N ILE A 42 10.55 13.16 -5.16
CA ILE A 42 9.37 12.44 -4.64
C ILE A 42 8.08 13.16 -5.09
N LYS A 43 6.90 12.63 -4.74
CA LYS A 43 5.63 13.26 -5.12
C LYS A 43 5.48 14.65 -4.52
N GLU A 44 4.85 15.56 -5.27
CA GLU A 44 4.63 16.95 -4.84
C GLU A 44 3.71 17.05 -3.61
N ASP A 45 2.79 16.11 -3.45
CA ASP A 45 1.88 15.97 -2.32
C ASP A 45 2.43 15.09 -1.18
N ALA A 46 3.71 14.69 -1.25
CA ALA A 46 4.31 13.84 -0.25
C ALA A 46 4.40 14.53 1.12
N ASN A 47 4.08 13.79 2.18
CA ASN A 47 4.25 14.29 3.54
C ASN A 47 5.73 14.21 3.98
N VAL A 48 6.37 15.36 4.16
CA VAL A 48 7.79 15.46 4.51
C VAL A 48 7.96 15.95 5.95
N ILE A 49 8.62 15.14 6.77
CA ILE A 49 9.03 15.51 8.13
C ILE A 49 10.51 15.86 8.13
N ILE A 50 10.85 17.03 8.67
CA ILE A 50 12.21 17.56 8.70
C ILE A 50 12.70 17.64 10.15
N GLY A 51 13.90 17.12 10.40
CA GLY A 51 14.63 17.33 11.62
C GLY A 51 16.01 17.92 11.35
N ALA A 52 16.44 18.84 12.20
CA ALA A 52 17.80 19.37 12.20
C ALA A 52 18.37 19.30 13.61
N ARG A 53 19.64 18.91 13.72
CA ARG A 53 20.40 18.92 14.97
C ARG A 53 21.77 19.53 14.74
N GLN A 54 22.19 20.36 15.69
CA GLN A 54 23.55 20.84 15.75
C GLN A 54 24.34 20.01 16.78
N ASP A 55 25.48 19.47 16.36
CA ASP A 55 26.35 18.67 17.20
C ASP A 55 27.82 19.07 16.94
N PRO A 56 28.52 19.71 17.91
CA PRO A 56 29.91 20.13 17.75
C PRO A 56 30.88 19.02 17.34
N ALA A 57 30.57 17.75 17.65
CA ALA A 57 31.41 16.62 17.27
C ALA A 57 31.51 16.44 15.74
N PHE A 58 30.59 17.02 14.98
CA PHE A 58 30.59 16.95 13.52
C PHE A 58 31.52 17.99 12.87
N GLY A 59 32.03 18.99 13.60
CA GLY A 59 32.95 19.99 13.04
C GLY A 59 32.44 20.62 11.73
N ASP A 60 33.16 20.40 10.63
CA ASP A 60 32.79 20.91 9.30
C ASP A 60 32.01 19.90 8.44
N THR A 61 31.60 18.77 9.04
CA THR A 61 30.87 17.70 8.35
C THR A 61 29.37 17.79 8.58
N ILE A 62 28.63 17.26 7.62
CA ILE A 62 27.17 17.09 7.69
C ILE A 62 26.85 15.63 7.45
N LYS A 63 25.97 15.08 8.29
CA LYS A 63 25.36 13.76 8.11
C LYS A 63 23.89 13.92 7.83
N VAL A 64 23.41 13.20 6.83
CA VAL A 64 22.02 13.21 6.41
C VAL A 64 21.47 11.80 6.51
N MET A 65 20.32 11.67 7.14
CA MET A 65 19.51 10.45 7.14
C MET A 65 18.21 10.76 6.41
N ALA A 66 17.87 9.93 5.43
CA ALA A 66 16.62 10.05 4.69
C ALA A 66 15.93 8.69 4.69
N ILE A 67 14.65 8.68 5.05
CA ILE A 67 13.78 7.50 5.01
C ILE A 67 12.62 7.86 4.09
N PHE A 68 12.45 7.11 3.01
CA PHE A 68 11.35 7.28 2.06
C PHE A 68 10.30 6.20 2.31
N THR A 69 9.03 6.59 2.28
CA THR A 69 7.88 5.67 2.48
C THR A 69 6.89 5.82 1.34
N GLY A 70 6.07 4.79 1.14
CA GLY A 70 5.20 4.71 -0.04
C GLY A 70 6.01 4.59 -1.34
N VAL A 71 7.21 4.03 -1.28
CA VAL A 71 8.03 3.71 -2.46
C VAL A 71 7.38 2.53 -3.18
N GLY A 72 6.98 2.75 -4.43
CA GLY A 72 6.08 1.85 -5.17
C GLY A 72 4.72 2.49 -5.38
N GLY A 73 4.41 2.80 -6.63
CA GLY A 73 3.14 3.42 -7.02
C GLY A 73 1.92 2.54 -6.74
N ASP A 74 0.75 3.06 -7.11
CA ASP A 74 -0.54 2.39 -6.94
C ASP A 74 -0.66 1.05 -7.68
N GLU A 75 0.31 0.71 -8.54
CA GLU A 75 0.41 -0.57 -9.25
C GLU A 75 0.58 -1.80 -8.34
N MET A 76 0.87 -1.59 -7.06
CA MET A 76 0.84 -2.65 -6.03
C MET A 76 -0.52 -2.79 -5.32
N ARG A 77 -1.48 -1.90 -5.60
CA ARG A 77 -2.84 -1.95 -5.02
C ARG A 77 -3.87 -2.62 -5.92
N GLU A 78 -3.56 -2.85 -7.20
CA GLU A 78 -4.44 -3.66 -8.04
C GLU A 78 -4.20 -5.14 -7.76
N PRO A 79 -5.22 -5.90 -7.30
CA PRO A 79 -5.14 -7.34 -7.35
C PRO A 79 -4.98 -7.73 -8.82
N LYS A 80 -3.79 -8.17 -9.23
CA LYS A 80 -3.50 -8.65 -10.60
C LYS A 80 -4.27 -9.91 -11.01
N VAL A 81 -5.28 -10.30 -10.26
CA VAL A 81 -6.09 -11.49 -10.49
C VAL A 81 -7.55 -11.12 -10.27
N GLU A 82 -8.28 -10.98 -11.38
CA GLU A 82 -9.73 -10.97 -11.38
C GLU A 82 -10.22 -12.31 -10.78
N ILE A 83 -11.05 -12.23 -9.73
CA ILE A 83 -11.56 -13.40 -8.99
C ILE A 83 -12.22 -14.42 -9.94
N ASP A 84 -12.84 -13.94 -11.00
CA ASP A 84 -13.50 -14.75 -12.02
C ASP A 84 -12.51 -15.63 -12.81
N GLN A 85 -11.34 -15.10 -13.15
CA GLN A 85 -10.29 -15.84 -13.86
C GLN A 85 -9.66 -16.90 -12.95
N LEU A 86 -9.54 -16.61 -11.65
CA LEU A 86 -9.06 -17.57 -10.66
C LEU A 86 -10.07 -18.69 -10.41
N ALA A 87 -11.37 -18.37 -10.38
CA ALA A 87 -12.44 -19.36 -10.25
C ALA A 87 -12.49 -20.33 -11.44
N GLU A 88 -12.25 -19.82 -12.65
CA GLU A 88 -12.18 -20.63 -13.86
C GLU A 88 -10.93 -21.52 -13.88
N ALA A 89 -9.75 -20.98 -13.56
CA ALA A 89 -8.49 -21.74 -13.48
C ALA A 89 -8.53 -22.84 -12.40
N LEU A 90 -9.22 -22.59 -11.28
CA LEU A 90 -9.39 -23.56 -10.20
C LEU A 90 -10.58 -24.51 -10.42
N SER A 91 -11.29 -24.41 -11.55
CA SER A 91 -12.49 -25.22 -11.86
C SER A 91 -13.52 -25.22 -10.73
N LEU A 92 -13.60 -24.15 -9.94
CA LEU A 92 -14.55 -24.00 -8.86
C LEU A 92 -15.90 -23.64 -9.46
N ARG A 93 -16.60 -24.62 -10.03
CA ARG A 93 -18.00 -24.46 -10.40
C ARG A 93 -18.81 -24.29 -9.11
N PRO A 94 -19.44 -23.13 -8.85
CA PRO A 94 -20.38 -23.05 -7.75
C PRO A 94 -21.55 -23.97 -8.09
N ASN A 95 -21.76 -24.99 -7.25
CA ASN A 95 -22.91 -25.88 -7.29
C ASN A 95 -24.18 -25.11 -6.88
N ALA A 96 -24.64 -24.21 -7.74
CA ALA A 96 -25.93 -23.53 -7.62
C ALA A 96 -26.94 -24.15 -8.60
N ALA A 97 -27.11 -25.47 -8.54
CA ALA A 97 -28.14 -26.17 -9.32
C ALA A 97 -28.49 -27.52 -8.69
N ARG A 98 -28.97 -27.52 -7.44
CA ARG A 98 -29.73 -28.65 -6.89
C ARG A 98 -30.78 -28.13 -5.92
N ASN A 99 -31.85 -27.55 -6.47
CA ASN A 99 -33.19 -27.79 -5.95
C ASN A 99 -34.24 -27.43 -7.02
N HIS A 100 -35.28 -28.28 -7.05
CA HIS A 100 -36.59 -28.16 -7.70
C HIS A 100 -36.87 -28.74 -9.11
N HIS A 101 -37.41 -29.97 -9.11
CA HIS A 101 -38.56 -30.42 -9.96
C HIS A 101 -39.07 -31.77 -9.36
N THR A 102 -40.20 -31.90 -8.66
CA THR A 102 -41.64 -31.90 -9.02
C THR A 102 -42.05 -32.68 -10.27
N SER A 103 -42.62 -33.88 -10.08
CA SER A 103 -43.72 -34.51 -10.87
C SER A 103 -44.03 -35.91 -10.29
N ARG A 104 -45.07 -36.08 -9.47
CA ARG A 104 -46.45 -36.52 -9.80
C ARG A 104 -46.59 -38.00 -10.20
N GLY A 105 -47.27 -38.78 -9.35
CA GLY A 105 -48.02 -39.98 -9.73
C GLY A 105 -48.16 -41.05 -8.63
N GLU A 106 -49.36 -41.18 -8.04
CA GLU A 106 -50.18 -42.42 -7.94
C GLU A 106 -50.89 -42.69 -6.58
N ALA A 107 -52.22 -42.85 -6.69
CA ALA A 107 -53.22 -43.52 -5.84
C ALA A 107 -53.55 -43.03 -4.40
N ALA A 108 -54.84 -42.68 -4.21
CA ALA A 108 -55.58 -42.51 -2.94
C ALA A 108 -56.01 -43.89 -2.37
N PRO A 109 -56.83 -44.01 -1.28
CA PRO A 109 -57.37 -43.00 -0.34
C PRO A 109 -57.24 -43.42 1.14
N ARG A 110 -57.46 -42.53 2.13
CA ARG A 110 -58.13 -42.87 3.41
C ARG A 110 -58.87 -41.68 4.00
N ASP A 111 -60.14 -41.94 4.28
CA ASP A 111 -61.12 -41.09 4.96
C ASP A 111 -60.64 -40.58 6.32
N PHE A 112 -60.94 -39.32 6.63
CA PHE A 112 -61.16 -38.91 8.01
C PHE A 112 -62.35 -37.95 8.08
N HIS A 113 -63.34 -38.35 8.86
CA HIS A 113 -64.62 -37.68 9.02
C HIS A 113 -64.47 -36.28 9.62
N ARG A 114 -65.18 -35.34 9.00
CA ARG A 114 -65.55 -34.03 9.54
C ARG A 114 -66.61 -34.22 10.62
N PHE A 115 -66.42 -33.61 11.79
CA PHE A 115 -67.49 -33.27 12.71
C PHE A 115 -67.45 -31.77 12.98
N ASP A 116 -68.64 -31.18 12.98
CA ASP A 116 -68.97 -29.77 13.19
C ASP A 116 -68.47 -29.19 14.53
#